data_AF-A0A6N9UYU6-F1
#
_entry.id   AF-A0A6N9UYU6-F1
#
_cell.length_a   1.000
_cell.length_b   1.000
_cell.length_c   1.000
_cell.angle_alpha   90.00
_cell.angle_beta   90.00
_cell.angle_gamma   90.00
#
_symmetry.space_group_name_H-M   'P 1'
#
loop_
_entity.id
_entity.type
_entity.pdbx_description
1 polymer ?
#
loop_
_entity_poly.entity_id
_entity_poly.type
_entity_poly.pdbx_seq_one_letter_code
_entity_poly.pdbx_strand_id
1 'polypeptide(L)' 'QGGAVLGPARVIDHLVNTARTFIFDTGLAPAAAGGALGALRLLRREPERAARAREVATSLYTRLTAAGL' A
#
# COMPACT_ATOMS: atom_id res chain seq x y z
N GLN A 1 4.44 1.25 -7.85
CA GLN A 1 4.13 2.68 -7.68
C GLN A 1 2.62 2.87 -7.77
N GLY A 2 2.10 3.86 -7.04
CA GLY A 2 0.68 4.22 -7.01
C GLY A 2 0.21 4.65 -5.63
N GLY A 3 -1.05 5.02 -5.51
CA GLY A 3 -1.70 5.41 -4.26
C GLY A 3 -3.20 5.17 -4.34
N ALA A 4 -3.86 5.18 -3.17
CA ALA A 4 -5.31 5.05 -3.08
C ALA A 4 -5.84 5.96 -1.97
N VAL A 5 -7.01 6.54 -2.20
CA VAL A 5 -7.80 7.23 -1.19
C VAL A 5 -9.07 6.41 -0.94
N LEU A 6 -9.33 6.08 0.31
CA LEU A 6 -10.55 5.36 0.72
C LEU A 6 -11.40 6.31 1.57
N GLY A 7 -12.67 6.48 1.21
CA GLY A 7 -13.57 7.39 1.90
C GLY A 7 -14.98 7.37 1.33
N PRO A 8 -15.87 8.23 1.84
CA PRO A 8 -17.23 8.36 1.32
C PRO A 8 -17.24 8.76 -0.16
N ALA A 9 -18.24 8.27 -0.92
CA ALA A 9 -18.36 8.55 -2.36
C ALA A 9 -18.24 10.05 -2.70
N ARG A 10 -18.93 10.92 -1.95
CA ARG A 10 -18.85 12.39 -2.15
C ARG A 10 -17.42 12.96 -2.07
N VAL A 11 -16.55 12.37 -1.25
CA VAL A 11 -15.15 12.82 -1.11
C VAL A 11 -14.34 12.33 -2.30
N ILE A 12 -14.55 11.08 -2.72
CA ILE A 12 -13.90 10.52 -3.90
C ILE A 12 -14.31 11.31 -5.15
N ASP A 13 -15.60 11.57 -5.34
CA ASP A 13 -16.13 12.34 -6.46
C ASP A 13 -15.55 13.76 -6.48
N HIS A 14 -15.46 14.41 -5.31
CA HIS A 14 -14.82 15.71 -5.21
C HIS A 14 -13.36 15.63 -5.67
N LEU A 15 -12.56 14.70 -5.14
CA LEU A 15 -11.14 14.55 -5.49
C LEU A 15 -10.93 14.24 -6.97
N VAL A 16 -11.75 13.36 -7.56
CA VAL A 16 -11.67 13.03 -9.00
C VAL A 16 -11.90 14.27 -9.86
N ASN A 17 -12.79 15.17 -9.44
CA ASN A 17 -13.15 16.36 -10.20
C ASN A 17 -12.34 17.62 -9.86
N THR A 18 -11.64 17.67 -8.72
CA THR A 18 -10.95 18.90 -8.26
C THR A 18 -9.45 18.73 -8.00
N ALA A 19 -8.96 17.52 -7.73
CA ALA A 19 -7.56 17.33 -7.36
C ALA A 19 -6.66 17.44 -8.59
N ARG A 20 -5.90 18.54 -8.68
CA ARG A 20 -4.95 18.77 -9.78
C ARG A 20 -3.92 17.65 -9.91
N THR A 21 -3.47 17.08 -8.80
CA THR A 21 -2.53 15.96 -8.76
C THR A 21 -3.12 14.64 -9.26
N PHE A 22 -4.45 14.56 -9.44
CA PHE A 22 -5.11 13.43 -10.07
C PHE A 22 -5.44 13.73 -11.54
N ILE A 23 -5.98 14.92 -11.82
CA ILE A 23 -6.43 15.33 -13.16
C ILE A 23 -5.25 15.49 -14.14
N PHE A 24 -4.12 16.01 -13.68
CA PHE A 24 -2.95 16.28 -14.50
C PHE A 24 -1.83 15.25 -14.31
N ASP A 25 -2.19 14.05 -13.85
CA ASP A 25 -1.27 12.92 -13.76
C ASP A 25 -1.53 11.92 -14.89
N THR A 26 -0.51 11.12 -15.21
CA THR A 26 -0.70 9.97 -16.10
C THR A 26 -1.26 8.82 -15.29
N GLY A 27 -2.39 8.25 -15.74
CA GLY A 27 -2.98 7.09 -15.10
C GLY A 27 -1.98 5.94 -14.90
N LEU A 28 -2.19 5.15 -13.84
CA LEU A 28 -1.30 4.02 -13.54
C LEU A 28 -1.18 3.07 -14.72
N ALA A 29 0.04 2.62 -15.00
CA ALA A 29 0.27 1.55 -15.97
C ALA A 29 -0.60 0.32 -15.63
N PRO A 30 -1.30 -0.30 -16.60
CA PRO A 30 -2.20 -1.42 -16.34
C PRO A 30 -1.54 -2.57 -15.57
N ALA A 31 -0.28 -2.88 -15.87
CA ALA A 31 0.48 -3.90 -15.16
C ALA A 31 0.72 -3.55 -13.68
N ALA A 32 0.98 -2.28 -13.36
CA ALA A 32 1.16 -1.83 -11.98
C ALA A 32 -0.16 -1.92 -11.18
N ALA A 33 -1.27 -1.48 -11.78
CA ALA A 33 -2.59 -1.58 -11.16
C ALA A 33 -3.02 -3.05 -10.96
N GLY A 34 -2.80 -3.91 -11.97
CA GLY A 34 -3.08 -5.34 -11.89
C GLY A 34 -2.22 -6.04 -10.82
N GLY A 35 -0.94 -5.70 -10.74
CA GLY A 35 -0.04 -6.22 -9.70
C GLY A 35 -0.49 -5.84 -8.29
N ALA A 36 -0.90 -4.58 -8.09
CA ALA A 36 -1.43 -4.12 -6.80
C ALA A 36 -2.71 -4.88 -6.40
N LEU A 37 -3.66 -5.07 -7.33
CA LEU A 37 -4.87 -5.84 -7.08
C LEU A 37 -4.57 -7.31 -6.75
N GLY A 38 -3.63 -7.93 -7.47
CA GLY A 38 -3.15 -9.29 -7.18
C GLY A 38 -2.54 -9.41 -5.78
N ALA A 39 -1.67 -8.47 -5.42
CA ALA A 39 -1.06 -8.43 -4.08
C ALA A 39 -2.10 -8.25 -2.97
N LEU A 40 -3.10 -7.38 -3.15
CA LEU A 40 -4.18 -7.20 -2.18
C LEU A 40 -5.03 -8.47 -2.01
N ARG A 41 -5.33 -9.18 -3.09
CA ARG A 41 -6.03 -10.47 -3.03
C ARG A 41 -5.20 -11.52 -2.28
N LEU A 42 -3.90 -11.56 -2.54
CA LEU A 42 -2.98 -12.46 -1.84
C LEU A 42 -2.93 -12.14 -0.34
N LEU A 43 -2.79 -10.87 0.04
CA LEU A 43 -2.77 -10.45 1.46
C LEU A 43 -4.08 -10.73 2.19
N ARG A 44 -5.23 -10.68 1.50
CA ARG A 44 -6.52 -11.09 2.09
C ARG A 44 -6.60 -12.61 2.30
N ARG A 45 -6.04 -13.39 1.38
CA ARG A 45 -6.04 -14.87 1.46
C ARG A 45 -4.99 -15.39 2.46
N GLU A 46 -3.87 -14.70 2.57
CA GLU A 46 -2.70 -15.06 3.38
C GLU A 46 -2.33 -13.92 4.37
N PRO A 47 -3.21 -13.63 5.34
CA PRO A 47 -2.99 -12.54 6.30
C PRO A 47 -1.74 -12.74 7.18
N GLU A 48 -1.31 -13.99 7.39
CA GLU A 48 -0.11 -14.35 8.13
C GLU A 48 1.17 -13.76 7.53
N ARG A 49 1.19 -13.46 6.23
CA ARG A 49 2.35 -12.79 5.59
C ARG A 49 2.63 -11.43 6.21
N ALA A 50 1.59 -10.67 6.55
CA ALA A 50 1.74 -9.36 7.17
C ALA A 50 2.27 -9.48 8.60
N ALA A 51 1.79 -10.48 9.36
CA ALA A 51 2.30 -10.78 10.69
C ALA A 51 3.79 -11.20 10.62
N ARG A 52 4.13 -12.10 9.69
CA ARG A 52 5.49 -12.58 9.51
C ARG A 52 6.47 -11.48 9.15
N ALA A 53 6.07 -10.56 8.27
CA ALA A 53 6.91 -9.41 7.92
C ALA A 53 7.24 -8.55 9.15
N ARG A 54 6.26 -8.32 10.04
CA ARG A 54 6.45 -7.58 11.29
C ARG A 54 7.34 -8.35 12.27
N GLU A 55 7.12 -9.65 12.45
CA GLU A 55 7.96 -10.50 13.31
C GLU A 55 9.44 -10.43 12.92
N VAL A 56 9.72 -10.55 11.61
CA VAL A 56 11.09 -10.47 11.10
C VAL A 56 11.69 -9.10 11.35
N ALA A 57 10.93 -8.02 11.12
CA ALA A 57 11.37 -6.66 11.40
C ALA A 57 11.68 -6.44 12.88
N THR A 58 10.81 -6.89 13.79
CA THR A 58 11.02 -6.81 15.24
C THR A 58 12.21 -7.64 15.70
N SER A 59 12.39 -8.84 15.15
CA SER A 59 13.54 -9.71 15.44
C SER A 59 14.85 -9.05 15.00
N LEU A 60 14.88 -8.47 13.80
CA LEU A 60 16.03 -7.74 13.28
C LEU A 60 16.38 -6.55 14.20
N TYR A 61 15.39 -5.73 14.52
CA TYR A 61 15.55 -4.59 15.44
C TYR A 61 16.15 -5.03 16.78
N THR A 62 15.52 -6.02 17.43
CA THR A 62 15.93 -6.51 18.75
C THR A 62 17.38 -6.99 18.75
N ARG A 63 17.78 -7.72 17.70
CA ARG A 63 19.13 -8.27 17.58
C ARG A 63 20.18 -7.19 17.29
N LEU A 64 19.86 -6.20 16.47
CA LEU A 64 20.77 -5.08 16.21
C LEU A 64 20.98 -4.24 17.47
N THR A 65 19.90 -3.91 18.17
CA THR A 65 19.99 -3.17 19.44
C THR A 65 20.77 -3.95 20.51
N ALA A 66 20.56 -5.27 20.62
CA ALA A 66 21.34 -6.11 21.52
C ALA A 66 22.83 -6.17 21.15
N ALA A 67 23.17 -5.96 19.88
CA ALA A 67 24.55 -5.86 19.40
C ALA A 67 25.14 -4.44 19.51
N GLY A 68 24.40 -3.47 20.05
CA GLY A 68 24.84 -2.09 20.20
C GLY A 68 24.76 -1.26 18.91
N LEU A 69 24.00 -1.71 17.91
CA LEU A 69 23.71 -0.99 16.66
C LEU A 69 22.34 -0.31 16.70
#